data_AF-A0A812PLG2-F1
#
_entry.id   AF-A0A812PLG2-F1
#
_cell.length_a   1.000
_cell.length_b   1.000
_cell.length_c   1.000
_cell.angle_alpha   90.00
_cell.angle_beta   90.00
_cell.angle_gamma   90.00
#
_symmetry.space_group_name_H-M   'P 1'
#
loop_
_entity.id
_entity.type
_entity.pdbx_description
1 polymer ?
#
loop_
_entity_poly.entity_id
_entity_poly.type
_entity_poly.pdbx_seq_one_letter_code
_entity_poly.pdbx_strand_id
1 'polypeptide(L)'
;MAAKARAAFPAALLLMMAVMLFRSLTFVSPTPAFRTQRVVAVLRQAEATAETAGKVAEVIAEQLGVDKEKVTREATLSELGADSLDIVESVMALEEAFDMELPDEETTTLKNVGDVMDLIQSKL
;
A
#
# COMPACT_ATOMS: atom_id res chain seq x y z
N MET A 1 28.43 64.38 12.20
CA MET A 1 27.24 64.54 13.07
C MET A 1 26.78 63.13 13.44
N ALA A 2 26.58 62.68 14.69
CA ALA A 2 26.68 63.24 16.03
C ALA A 2 26.86 62.08 17.07
N ALA A 3 27.53 62.40 18.19
CA ALA A 3 27.49 61.88 19.57
C ALA A 3 26.95 60.44 19.84
N LYS A 4 27.74 59.51 20.41
CA LYS A 4 28.22 59.38 21.82
C LYS A 4 27.12 58.89 22.80
N ALA A 5 27.30 57.68 23.36
CA ALA A 5 27.29 57.42 24.82
C ALA A 5 27.42 55.91 25.15
N ARG A 6 28.36 55.60 26.05
CA ARG A 6 28.51 54.35 26.79
C ARG A 6 27.61 54.37 28.03
N ALA A 7 27.13 53.20 28.45
CA ALA A 7 26.90 52.72 29.83
C ALA A 7 25.76 51.68 29.80
N ALA A 8 25.70 50.57 30.51
CA ALA A 8 26.60 49.85 31.40
C ALA A 8 25.96 48.44 31.59
N PHE A 9 26.78 47.38 31.62
CA PHE A 9 26.43 46.04 32.14
C PHE A 9 26.19 46.12 33.67
N PRO A 10 25.53 45.17 34.39
CA PRO A 10 25.77 43.70 34.38
C PRO A 10 24.48 42.82 34.48
N ALA A 11 24.42 41.60 33.96
CA ALA A 11 25.02 40.32 34.39
C ALA A 11 24.45 39.73 35.71
N ALA A 12 23.98 38.47 35.60
CA ALA A 12 23.75 37.49 36.67
C ALA A 12 22.53 37.78 37.58
N LEU A 13 21.76 36.84 38.14
CA LEU A 13 21.72 35.37 38.18
C LEU A 13 20.70 35.10 39.31
N LEU A 14 19.65 34.30 39.08
CA LEU A 14 18.85 33.55 40.07
C LEU A 14 17.52 33.22 39.36
N LEU A 15 16.87 32.06 39.46
CA LEU A 15 17.11 30.72 39.98
C LEU A 15 15.76 30.04 39.74
N MET A 16 15.78 28.76 39.37
CA MET A 16 14.61 27.87 39.34
C MET A 16 13.68 28.08 40.55
N MET A 17 12.36 27.87 40.36
CA MET A 17 11.46 27.07 41.21
C MET A 17 10.01 27.58 41.14
N ALA A 18 9.10 26.72 40.67
CA ALA A 18 7.70 26.53 41.08
C ALA A 18 6.94 25.86 39.91
N VAL A 19 7.20 24.59 39.63
CA VAL A 19 6.47 23.45 40.21
C VAL A 19 4.96 23.60 40.04
N MET A 20 4.45 22.79 39.12
CA MET A 20 3.24 21.97 39.29
C MET A 20 2.18 22.55 40.25
N LEU A 21 1.20 23.25 39.67
CA LEU A 21 -0.17 23.16 40.16
C LEU A 21 -0.98 22.32 39.17
N PHE A 22 -0.66 21.03 39.22
CA PHE A 22 -1.47 19.92 38.77
C PHE A 22 -2.70 19.83 39.68
N ARG A 23 -3.92 20.02 39.14
CA ARG A 23 -5.08 19.13 39.36
C ARG A 23 -6.39 19.78 38.96
N SER A 24 -7.16 18.97 38.21
CA SER A 24 -8.62 18.79 38.30
C SER A 24 -9.51 19.98 37.91
N LEU A 25 -10.56 19.85 37.10
CA LEU A 25 -11.34 18.70 36.67
C LEU A 25 -12.26 19.18 35.53
N THR A 26 -12.58 18.30 34.58
CA THR A 26 -13.73 18.37 33.61
C THR A 26 -13.62 19.45 32.52
N PHE A 27 -13.80 19.16 31.23
CA PHE A 27 -14.97 18.54 30.61
C PHE A 27 -14.64 18.42 29.09
N VAL A 28 -14.52 17.22 28.51
CA VAL A 28 -15.51 16.62 27.58
C VAL A 28 -16.20 17.68 26.70
N SER A 29 -16.04 17.75 25.38
CA SER A 29 -16.11 16.68 24.37
C SER A 29 -15.35 17.03 23.07
N PRO A 30 -14.89 16.04 22.29
CA PRO A 30 -14.43 16.24 20.93
C PRO A 30 -15.60 16.11 19.94
N THR A 31 -15.79 17.11 19.08
CA THR A 31 -16.52 16.92 17.82
C THR A 31 -15.60 17.32 16.66
N PRO A 32 -14.94 16.37 15.97
CA PRO A 32 -14.53 16.62 14.61
C PRO A 32 -15.79 16.69 13.75
N ALA A 33 -16.04 17.85 13.17
CA ALA A 33 -17.11 18.04 12.19
C ALA A 33 -16.81 17.16 10.96
N PHE A 34 -17.46 16.00 10.91
CA PHE A 34 -17.59 15.16 9.71
C PHE A 34 -18.47 15.90 8.71
N ARG A 35 -17.87 16.62 7.75
CA ARG A 35 -18.60 17.12 6.58
C ARG A 35 -17.68 17.33 5.39
N THR A 36 -18.02 16.64 4.29
CA THR A 36 -17.57 16.91 2.91
C THR A 36 -16.09 16.67 2.67
N GLN A 37 -15.69 15.49 2.22
CA GLN A 37 -15.83 15.14 0.80
C GLN A 37 -16.12 13.66 0.58
N ARG A 38 -17.39 13.36 0.32
CA ARG A 38 -17.81 12.17 -0.44
C ARG A 38 -17.54 12.45 -1.93
N VAL A 39 -16.30 12.30 -2.36
CA VAL A 39 -15.93 12.24 -3.80
C VAL A 39 -14.92 11.12 -4.07
N VAL A 40 -15.00 10.02 -3.32
CA VAL A 40 -14.37 8.75 -3.72
C VAL A 40 -15.46 7.76 -4.13
N ALA A 41 -16.28 8.18 -5.08
CA ALA A 41 -17.13 7.29 -5.84
C ALA A 41 -16.68 7.45 -7.30
N VAL A 42 -16.47 6.34 -8.00
CA VAL A 42 -16.21 6.23 -9.46
C VAL A 42 -14.75 6.03 -9.93
N LEU A 43 -13.83 5.52 -9.10
CA LEU A 43 -12.64 4.79 -9.62
C LEU A 43 -12.36 3.53 -8.80
N ARG A 44 -13.37 2.66 -8.68
CA ARG A 44 -13.11 1.26 -8.35
C ARG A 44 -12.83 0.57 -9.68
N GLN A 45 -11.71 0.90 -10.32
CA GLN A 45 -11.11 -0.05 -11.26
C GLN A 45 -10.82 -1.30 -10.41
N ALA A 46 -11.12 -2.47 -10.95
CA ALA A 46 -10.95 -3.73 -10.24
C ALA A 46 -9.45 -3.98 -9.99
N GLU A 47 -8.90 -3.33 -8.98
CA GLU A 47 -7.60 -3.71 -8.43
C GLU A 47 -7.83 -4.98 -7.62
N ALA A 48 -7.12 -6.05 -7.97
CA ALA A 48 -7.06 -7.25 -7.16
C ALA A 48 -6.85 -6.88 -5.69
N THR A 49 -7.67 -7.47 -4.80
CA THR A 49 -7.45 -7.26 -3.37
C THR A 49 -6.06 -7.77 -2.96
N ALA A 50 -5.48 -7.20 -1.91
CA ALA A 50 -4.14 -7.59 -1.46
C ALA A 50 -4.05 -9.10 -1.13
N GLU A 51 -5.17 -9.71 -0.72
CA GLU A 51 -5.28 -11.15 -0.47
C GLU A 51 -5.20 -11.96 -1.77
N THR A 52 -6.01 -11.62 -2.78
CA THR A 52 -5.98 -12.24 -4.11
C THR A 52 -4.61 -12.08 -4.76
N ALA A 53 -4.07 -10.86 -4.77
CA ALA A 53 -2.74 -10.57 -5.32
C ALA A 53 -1.64 -11.38 -4.60
N GLY A 54 -1.73 -11.47 -3.27
CA GLY A 54 -0.79 -12.23 -2.46
C GLY A 54 -0.80 -13.73 -2.77
N LYS A 55 -1.99 -14.30 -3.00
CA LYS A 55 -2.16 -15.72 -3.34
C LYS A 55 -1.77 -16.02 -4.78
N VAL A 56 -2.13 -15.17 -5.74
CA VAL A 56 -1.71 -15.30 -7.15
C VAL A 56 -0.18 -15.25 -7.26
N ALA A 57 0.47 -14.30 -6.57
CA ALA A 57 1.92 -14.18 -6.57
C ALA A 57 2.60 -15.41 -5.95
N GLU A 58 1.97 -16.05 -4.96
CA GLU A 58 2.46 -17.28 -4.32
C GLU A 58 2.44 -18.46 -5.29
N VAL A 59 1.29 -18.70 -5.93
CA VAL A 59 1.12 -19.79 -6.90
C VAL A 59 2.10 -19.65 -8.07
N ILE A 60 2.24 -18.44 -8.62
CA ILE A 60 3.18 -18.17 -9.72
C ILE A 60 4.63 -18.37 -9.26
N ALA A 61 4.98 -17.89 -8.06
CA ALA A 61 6.34 -18.05 -7.52
C ALA A 61 6.69 -19.53 -7.30
N GLU A 62 5.75 -20.32 -6.78
CA GLU A 62 5.93 -21.75 -6.56
C GLU A 62 6.04 -22.53 -7.87
N GLN A 63 5.17 -22.25 -8.84
CA GLN A 63 5.16 -22.95 -10.14
C GLN A 63 6.46 -22.69 -10.93
N LEU A 64 6.93 -21.43 -10.94
CA LEU A 64 8.13 -21.04 -11.69
C LEU A 64 9.42 -21.22 -10.89
N GLY A 65 9.34 -21.55 -9.59
CA GLY A 65 10.51 -21.67 -8.72
C GLY A 65 11.27 -20.35 -8.55
N VAL A 66 10.57 -19.22 -8.55
CA VAL A 66 11.15 -17.87 -8.41
C VAL A 66 10.80 -17.23 -7.06
N ASP A 67 11.58 -16.22 -6.67
CA ASP A 67 11.28 -15.46 -5.45
C ASP A 67 9.96 -14.68 -5.61
N LYS A 68 9.06 -14.77 -4.62
CA LYS A 68 7.79 -14.01 -4.58
C LYS A 68 8.00 -12.50 -4.74
N GLU A 69 9.15 -11.99 -4.31
CA GLU A 69 9.53 -10.57 -4.46
C GLU A 69 9.72 -10.14 -5.91
N LYS A 70 10.05 -11.08 -6.82
CA LYS A 70 10.16 -10.82 -8.27
C LYS A 70 8.80 -10.77 -8.95
N VAL A 71 7.78 -11.41 -8.36
CA VAL A 71 6.42 -11.48 -8.88
C VAL A 71 5.67 -10.18 -8.56
N THR A 72 6.06 -9.14 -9.30
CA THR A 72 5.45 -7.80 -9.24
C THR A 72 4.30 -7.70 -10.22
N ARG A 73 3.40 -6.72 -10.06
CA ARG A 73 2.25 -6.54 -10.97
C ARG A 73 2.71 -6.22 -12.40
N GLU A 74 3.83 -5.52 -12.52
CA GLU A 74 4.40 -5.08 -13.78
C GLU A 74 5.18 -6.18 -14.49
N ALA A 75 5.62 -7.21 -13.75
CA ALA A 75 6.39 -8.32 -14.30
C ALA A 75 5.54 -9.11 -15.30
N THR A 76 6.15 -9.45 -16.43
CA THR A 76 5.59 -10.43 -17.36
C THR A 76 5.99 -11.85 -16.95
N LEU A 77 5.16 -12.84 -17.29
CA LEU A 77 5.49 -14.25 -17.00
C LEU A 77 6.82 -14.65 -17.68
N SER A 78 7.08 -14.14 -18.89
CA SER A 78 8.34 -14.38 -19.59
C SER A 78 9.56 -13.75 -18.92
N GLU A 79 9.44 -12.59 -18.26
CA GLU A 79 10.52 -11.99 -17.46
C GLU A 79 10.81 -12.79 -16.19
N LEU A 80 9.81 -13.48 -15.66
CA LEU A 80 9.97 -14.44 -14.57
C LEU A 80 10.58 -15.77 -15.02
N GLY A 81 10.83 -15.93 -16.32
CA GLY A 81 11.43 -17.13 -16.90
C GLY A 81 10.41 -18.20 -17.32
N ALA A 82 9.11 -17.88 -17.34
CA ALA A 82 8.09 -18.77 -17.84
C ALA A 82 8.17 -18.88 -19.37
N ASP A 83 8.28 -20.10 -19.87
CA ASP A 83 8.08 -20.40 -21.29
C ASP A 83 6.59 -20.58 -21.63
N SER A 84 6.28 -20.91 -22.88
CA SER A 84 4.89 -21.11 -23.32
C SER A 84 4.17 -22.25 -22.60
N LEU A 85 4.89 -23.28 -22.14
CA LEU A 85 4.33 -24.40 -21.38
C LEU A 85 4.12 -23.98 -19.92
N ASP A 86 5.10 -23.30 -19.32
CA ASP A 86 5.01 -22.80 -17.95
C ASP A 86 3.85 -21.83 -17.75
N ILE A 87 3.51 -21.03 -18.77
CA ILE A 87 2.33 -20.15 -18.75
C ILE A 87 1.04 -20.97 -18.65
N VAL A 88 0.91 -22.04 -19.46
CA VAL A 88 -0.28 -22.91 -19.43
C VAL A 88 -0.38 -23.62 -18.08
N GLU A 89 0.73 -24.15 -17.57
CA GLU A 89 0.76 -24.81 -16.26
C GLU A 89 0.43 -23.83 -15.11
N SER A 90 0.93 -22.59 -15.18
CA SER A 90 0.61 -21.55 -14.19
C SER A 90 -0.87 -21.19 -14.19
N VAL A 91 -1.49 -21.10 -15.37
CA VAL A 91 -2.94 -20.88 -15.48
C VAL A 91 -3.71 -22.04 -14.85
N MET A 92 -3.36 -23.28 -15.16
CA MET A 92 -4.00 -24.46 -14.56
C MET A 92 -3.83 -24.53 -13.04
N ALA A 93 -2.66 -24.16 -12.53
CA ALA A 93 -2.41 -24.08 -11.08
C ALA A 93 -3.27 -22.99 -10.41
N LEU A 94 -3.49 -21.86 -11.08
CA LEU A 94 -4.37 -20.80 -10.59
C LEU A 94 -5.84 -21.23 -10.61
N GLU A 95 -6.29 -21.90 -11.68
CA GLU A 95 -7.62 -22.49 -11.78
C GLU A 95 -7.90 -23.46 -10.61
N GLU A 96 -6.97 -24.37 -10.32
CA GLU A 96 -7.08 -25.30 -9.18
C GLU A 96 -7.04 -24.57 -7.84
N ALA A 97 -6.13 -23.60 -7.67
CA ALA A 97 -5.97 -22.87 -6.41
C ALA A 97 -7.18 -22.02 -6.03
N PHE A 98 -7.96 -21.56 -7.02
CA PHE A 98 -9.15 -20.73 -6.83
C PHE A 98 -10.47 -21.48 -7.14
N ASP A 99 -10.40 -22.76 -7.51
CA ASP A 99 -11.55 -23.60 -7.91
C ASP A 99 -12.41 -22.91 -8.98
N MET A 100 -11.75 -22.45 -10.05
CA MET A 100 -12.35 -21.66 -11.12
C MET A 100 -11.86 -22.09 -12.51
N GLU A 101 -12.59 -21.70 -13.56
CA GLU A 101 -12.18 -21.90 -14.96
C GLU A 101 -11.79 -20.56 -15.60
N LEU A 102 -10.63 -20.54 -16.26
CA LEU A 102 -10.08 -19.40 -16.98
C LEU A 102 -9.99 -19.76 -18.49
N PRO A 103 -10.97 -19.34 -19.30
CA PRO A 103 -10.99 -19.71 -20.72
C PRO A 103 -9.82 -19.09 -21.50
N ASP A 104 -9.34 -19.81 -22.52
CA ASP A 104 -8.20 -19.42 -23.35
C ASP A 104 -8.32 -18.00 -23.93
N GLU A 105 -9.54 -17.58 -24.28
CA GLU A 105 -9.77 -16.23 -24.82
C GLU A 105 -9.43 -15.11 -23.83
N GLU A 106 -9.55 -15.37 -22.52
CA GLU A 106 -9.19 -14.41 -21.48
C GLU A 106 -7.69 -14.49 -21.17
N THR A 107 -7.12 -15.70 -21.10
CA THR A 107 -5.71 -15.93 -20.74
C THR A 107 -4.74 -15.50 -21.83
N THR A 108 -5.11 -15.64 -23.11
CA THR A 108 -4.30 -15.18 -24.26
C THR A 108 -4.14 -13.66 -24.33
N THR A 109 -4.99 -12.90 -23.62
CA THR A 109 -4.90 -11.44 -23.56
C THR A 109 -4.03 -10.91 -22.42
N LEU A 110 -3.63 -11.78 -21.49
CA LEU A 110 -2.81 -11.45 -20.32
C LEU A 110 -1.37 -11.15 -20.74
N LYS A 111 -0.82 -10.04 -20.25
CA LYS A 111 0.55 -9.61 -20.57
C LYS A 111 1.46 -9.65 -19.35
N ASN A 112 0.93 -9.23 -18.22
CA ASN A 112 1.66 -9.13 -16.96
C ASN A 112 0.89 -9.83 -15.82
N VAL A 113 1.58 -10.02 -14.70
CA VAL A 113 1.01 -10.63 -13.49
C VAL A 113 -0.15 -9.81 -12.93
N GLY A 114 -0.12 -8.48 -13.06
CA GLY A 114 -1.23 -7.61 -12.66
C GLY A 114 -2.53 -7.95 -13.39
N ASP A 115 -2.46 -8.20 -14.71
CA ASP A 115 -3.61 -8.60 -15.51
C ASP A 115 -4.18 -9.94 -14.99
N VAL A 116 -3.33 -10.89 -14.62
CA VAL A 116 -3.73 -12.18 -14.04
C VAL A 116 -4.44 -11.97 -12.70
N MET A 117 -3.87 -11.14 -11.82
CA MET A 117 -4.46 -10.82 -10.52
C MET A 117 -5.85 -10.19 -10.67
N ASP A 118 -5.99 -9.26 -11.61
CA ASP A 118 -7.25 -8.54 -11.84
C ASP A 118 -8.29 -9.44 -12.52
N LEU A 119 -7.87 -10.34 -13.42
CA LEU A 119 -8.74 -11.34 -14.04
C LEU A 119 -9.33 -12.25 -12.97
N ILE A 120 -8.49 -12.83 -12.10
CA ILE A 120 -8.94 -13.69 -11.01
C ILE A 120 -9.87 -12.92 -10.07
N GLN A 121 -9.51 -11.69 -9.69
CA GLN A 121 -10.37 -10.87 -8.85
C GLN A 121 -11.74 -10.60 -9.47
N SER A 122 -11.83 -10.48 -10.79
CA SER A 122 -13.09 -10.23 -11.50
C SER A 122 -14.07 -11.41 -11.48
N LYS A 123 -13.58 -12.61 -11.15
CA LYS A 123 -14.33 -13.87 -11.14
C LYS A 123 -14.68 -14.38 -9.74
N LEU A 124 -14.07 -13.79 -8.70
CA LEU A 124 -14.36 -14.02 -7.27
C LEU A 124 -15.58 -13.21 -6.81
#